data_AF-A0A5E3XHK0-F1
#
_entry.id   AF-A0A5E3XHK0-F1
#
_cell.length_a   1.000
_cell.length_b   1.000
_cell.length_c   1.000
_cell.angle_alpha   90.00
_cell.angle_beta   90.00
_cell.angle_gamma   90.00
#
_symmetry.space_group_name_H-M   'P 1'
#
loop_
_entity.id
_entity.type
_entity.pdbx_description
1 polymer ?
#
loop_
_entity_poly.entity_id
_entity_poly.type
_entity_poly.pdbx_seq_one_letter_code
_entity_poly.pdbx_strand_id
1 'polypeptide(L)'
;MAEKEIAALKSDFPDAFRCGRISSLSMYDGIYCPLCSEDAAKGALLIECPPYVGKNCNGDYYCRHIYTTEICAFFYWNADGSTYLARPDGSGYYTRPDGEVYTYGPDSDVVKEPRLPWWVLAMDMSTMGHFEMRLRQIFQICNEQSP
;
A
#
# COMPACT_ATOMS: atom_id res chain seq x y z
N MET A 1 -0.09 -20.50 -5.16
CA MET A 1 -0.52 -19.84 -6.42
C MET A 1 0.08 -18.44 -6.53
N ALA A 2 -0.08 -17.57 -5.52
CA ALA A 2 0.56 -16.24 -5.45
C ALA A 2 2.07 -16.27 -5.75
N GLU A 3 2.81 -17.21 -5.17
CA GLU A 3 4.27 -17.28 -5.35
C GLU A 3 4.71 -17.53 -6.80
N LYS A 4 3.89 -18.24 -7.60
CA LYS A 4 4.17 -18.47 -9.02
C LYS A 4 3.96 -17.19 -9.83
N GLU A 5 2.89 -16.45 -9.56
CA GLU A 5 2.63 -15.16 -10.22
C GLU A 5 3.66 -14.11 -9.81
N ILE A 6 4.06 -14.08 -8.53
CA ILE A 6 5.15 -13.22 -8.04
C ILE A 6 6.47 -13.58 -8.75
N ALA A 7 6.78 -14.87 -8.92
CA ALA A 7 7.99 -15.30 -9.63
C ALA A 7 7.95 -14.94 -11.11
N ALA A 8 6.79 -15.08 -11.78
CA ALA A 8 6.60 -14.68 -13.16
C ALA A 8 6.78 -13.16 -13.33
N LEU A 9 6.12 -12.36 -12.48
CA LEU A 9 6.26 -10.91 -12.49
C LEU A 9 7.72 -10.48 -12.25
N LYS A 10 8.46 -11.15 -11.36
CA LYS A 10 9.90 -10.91 -11.15
C LYS A 10 10.75 -11.23 -12.38
N SER A 11 10.39 -12.26 -13.12
CA SER A 11 11.09 -12.64 -14.36
C SER A 11 10.83 -11.61 -15.46
N ASP A 12 9.59 -11.15 -15.57
CA ASP A 12 9.16 -10.21 -16.63
C ASP A 12 9.64 -8.78 -16.34
N PHE A 13 9.78 -8.41 -15.07
CA PHE A 13 10.13 -7.04 -14.65
C PHE A 13 11.19 -7.02 -13.53
N PRO A 14 12.43 -7.47 -13.78
CA PRO A 14 13.45 -7.59 -12.73
C PRO A 14 13.76 -6.27 -12.02
N ASP A 15 13.70 -5.15 -12.74
CA ASP A 15 13.97 -3.81 -12.19
C ASP A 15 12.79 -3.22 -11.38
N ALA A 16 11.57 -3.73 -11.60
CA ALA A 16 10.38 -3.32 -10.86
C ALA A 16 10.37 -3.85 -9.41
N PHE A 17 11.20 -4.86 -9.10
CA PHE A 17 11.30 -5.48 -7.78
C PHE A 17 12.52 -5.02 -6.98
N ARG A 18 12.81 -3.71 -7.00
CA ARG A 18 13.63 -3.15 -5.91
C ARG A 18 12.96 -3.30 -4.54
N CYS A 19 11.67 -3.60 -4.51
CA CYS A 19 10.88 -3.84 -3.32
C CYS A 19 10.44 -5.31 -3.21
N GLY A 20 11.00 -6.01 -2.20
CA GLY A 20 10.63 -7.38 -1.81
C GLY A 20 9.45 -7.41 -0.83
N ARG A 21 9.14 -8.60 -0.27
CA ARG A 21 8.20 -8.73 0.87
C ARG A 21 8.62 -7.76 1.99
N ILE A 22 7.64 -7.22 2.72
CA ILE A 22 7.88 -6.35 3.87
C ILE A 22 8.75 -7.10 4.88
N SER A 23 9.99 -6.65 5.05
CA SER A 23 10.96 -7.20 6.00
C SER A 23 11.03 -6.38 7.30
N SER A 24 10.47 -5.17 7.30
CA SER A 24 10.41 -4.27 8.46
C SER A 24 9.16 -3.40 8.40
N LEU A 25 8.54 -3.18 9.56
CA LEU A 25 7.31 -2.40 9.68
C LEU A 25 7.63 -0.91 9.82
N SER A 26 6.90 -0.05 9.10
CA SER A 26 6.99 1.40 9.32
C SER A 26 6.46 1.75 10.72
N MET A 27 7.20 2.61 11.41
CA MET A 27 6.85 3.11 12.74
C MET A 27 7.17 4.61 12.80
N TYR A 28 6.29 5.38 13.41
CA TYR A 28 6.53 6.77 13.76
C TYR A 28 6.01 7.02 15.16
N ASP A 29 6.84 7.65 15.99
CA ASP A 29 6.53 7.99 17.40
C ASP A 29 5.98 6.81 18.22
N GLY A 30 6.57 5.61 18.04
CA GLY A 30 6.14 4.39 18.74
C GLY A 30 4.85 3.75 18.21
N ILE A 31 4.19 4.34 17.21
CA ILE A 31 2.98 3.80 16.58
C ILE A 31 3.36 3.10 15.27
N TYR A 32 3.09 1.80 15.19
CA TYR A 32 3.30 1.00 13.98
C TYR A 32 2.22 1.24 12.94
N CYS A 33 2.60 1.15 11.67
CA CYS A 33 1.65 1.13 10.55
C CYS A 33 0.92 -0.23 10.53
N PRO A 34 -0.41 -0.27 10.72
CA PRO A 34 -1.17 -1.51 10.67
C PRO A 34 -1.13 -2.17 9.29
N LEU A 35 -1.11 -1.38 8.22
CA LEU A 35 -1.01 -1.87 6.85
C LEU A 35 0.29 -2.65 6.62
N CYS A 36 1.41 -2.24 7.24
CA CYS A 36 2.66 -3.01 7.17
C CYS A 36 2.51 -4.40 7.76
N SER A 37 1.84 -4.51 8.90
CA SER A 37 1.60 -5.80 9.56
C SER A 37 0.63 -6.67 8.76
N GLU A 38 -0.46 -6.08 8.25
CA GLU A 38 -1.45 -6.75 7.41
C GLU A 38 -0.82 -7.30 6.12
N ASP A 39 -0.05 -6.47 5.42
CA ASP A 39 0.60 -6.84 4.17
C ASP A 39 1.72 -7.87 4.37
N ALA A 40 2.50 -7.74 5.46
CA ALA A 40 3.51 -8.73 5.82
C ALA A 40 2.87 -10.11 6.09
N ALA A 41 1.73 -10.14 6.79
CA ALA A 41 0.99 -11.37 7.09
C ALA A 41 0.38 -12.00 5.83
N LYS A 42 -0.16 -11.19 4.91
CA LYS A 42 -0.70 -11.64 3.62
C LYS A 42 0.39 -12.03 2.61
N GLY A 43 1.65 -11.69 2.89
CA GLY A 43 2.73 -11.79 1.93
C GLY A 43 2.48 -10.92 0.69
N ALA A 44 1.78 -9.79 0.87
CA ALA A 44 1.41 -8.89 -0.20
C ALA A 44 2.66 -8.35 -0.91
N LEU A 45 2.54 -8.18 -2.23
CA LEU A 45 3.55 -7.52 -3.02
C LEU A 45 3.19 -6.05 -3.19
N LEU A 46 4.15 -5.16 -2.96
CA LEU A 46 3.98 -3.73 -3.14
C LEU A 46 4.93 -3.21 -4.24
N ILE A 47 4.43 -2.30 -5.07
CA ILE A 47 5.26 -1.51 -6.02
C ILE A 47 6.33 -0.72 -5.25
N GLU A 48 5.95 -0.21 -4.07
CA GLU A 48 6.82 0.49 -3.14
C GLU A 48 6.67 -0.17 -1.76
N CYS A 49 7.74 -0.82 -1.30
CA CYS A 49 7.78 -1.55 -0.04
C CYS A 49 8.28 -0.64 1.08
N PRO A 50 7.55 -0.57 2.20
CA PRO A 50 8.03 0.08 3.41
C PRO A 50 9.33 -0.57 3.96
N PRO A 51 10.12 0.16 4.76
CA PRO A 51 9.73 1.37 5.47
C PRO A 51 9.95 2.63 4.62
N TYR A 52 8.84 3.23 4.20
CA TYR A 52 8.83 4.55 3.60
C TYR A 52 7.85 5.40 4.40
N VAL A 53 8.40 6.14 5.37
CA VAL A 53 7.66 7.15 6.10
C VAL A 53 7.88 8.48 5.36
N GLY A 54 6.92 8.85 4.52
CA GLY A 54 6.92 10.14 3.84
C GLY A 54 6.39 11.23 4.76
N LYS A 55 6.77 12.48 4.50
CA LYS A 55 6.17 13.66 5.14
C LYS A 55 5.44 14.49 4.10
N ASN A 56 4.19 14.87 4.34
CA ASN A 56 3.44 15.74 3.44
C ASN A 56 3.75 17.23 3.71
N CYS A 57 3.20 18.15 2.92
CA CYS A 57 3.38 19.59 3.11
C CYS A 57 2.74 20.14 4.39
N ASN A 58 1.76 19.44 4.96
CA ASN A 58 1.12 19.79 6.23
C ASN A 58 1.96 19.36 7.44
N GLY A 59 3.01 18.57 7.23
CA GLY A 59 3.89 18.06 8.26
C GLY A 59 3.48 16.69 8.82
N ASP A 60 2.43 16.08 8.29
CA ASP A 60 1.99 14.74 8.67
C ASP A 60 2.93 13.69 8.08
N TYR A 61 3.25 12.69 8.88
CA TYR A 61 3.97 11.52 8.42
C TYR A 61 2.97 10.51 7.87
N TYR A 62 3.36 9.77 6.84
CA TYR A 62 2.49 8.75 6.27
C TYR A 62 3.28 7.54 5.77
N CYS A 63 2.66 6.38 5.87
CA CYS A 63 3.07 5.16 5.22
C CYS A 63 2.16 4.92 4.02
N ARG A 64 2.76 4.70 2.86
CA ARG A 64 2.04 4.43 1.61
C ARG A 64 2.28 2.99 1.19
N HIS A 65 1.19 2.33 0.82
CA HIS A 65 1.17 0.96 0.35
C HIS A 65 0.58 0.95 -1.06
N ILE A 66 1.42 0.84 -2.08
CA ILE A 66 0.97 0.82 -3.48
C ILE A 66 0.95 -0.63 -3.95
N TYR A 67 -0.23 -1.15 -4.23
CA TYR A 67 -0.44 -2.53 -4.69
C TYR A 67 -0.41 -2.63 -6.21
N THR A 68 -1.07 -1.67 -6.87
CA THR A 68 -1.11 -1.55 -8.33
C THR A 68 -0.95 -0.08 -8.74
N THR A 69 -0.92 0.23 -10.04
CA THR A 69 -0.87 1.62 -10.51
C THR A 69 -2.13 2.42 -10.18
N GLU A 70 -3.18 1.75 -9.71
CA GLU A 70 -4.48 2.36 -9.38
C GLU A 70 -4.91 2.06 -7.94
N ILE A 71 -4.34 1.03 -7.32
CA ILE A 71 -4.78 0.54 -6.00
C ILE A 71 -3.71 0.84 -4.95
N CYS A 72 -4.10 1.57 -3.91
CA CYS A 72 -3.22 1.84 -2.78
C CYS A 72 -3.98 1.98 -1.45
N ALA A 73 -3.22 1.91 -0.37
CA ALA A 73 -3.65 2.18 0.99
C ALA A 73 -2.70 3.18 1.65
N PHE A 74 -3.24 3.96 2.59
CA PHE A 74 -2.48 4.96 3.32
C PHE A 74 -2.71 4.83 4.80
N PHE A 75 -1.64 5.06 5.56
CA PHE A 75 -1.71 5.32 6.98
C PHE A 75 -1.02 6.64 7.28
N TYR A 76 -1.68 7.54 8.00
CA TYR A 76 -1.14 8.82 8.40
C TYR A 76 -0.97 8.87 9.92
N TRP A 77 0.18 9.40 10.34
CA TRP A 77 0.43 9.97 11.65
C TRP A 77 0.38 11.48 11.50
N ASN A 78 -0.77 12.06 11.85
CA ASN A 78 -1.00 13.48 11.69
C ASN A 78 -0.25 14.28 12.76
N ALA A 79 0.12 15.51 12.42
CA ALA A 79 0.89 16.38 13.33
C ALA A 79 0.12 16.74 14.61
N ASP A 80 -1.21 16.65 14.60
CA ASP A 80 -2.07 16.87 15.77
C ASP A 80 -2.15 15.66 16.73
N GLY A 81 -1.45 14.56 16.41
CA GLY A 81 -1.46 13.32 17.18
C GLY A 81 -2.58 12.35 16.79
N SER A 82 -3.46 12.72 15.85
CA SER A 82 -4.45 11.80 15.29
C SER A 82 -3.81 10.81 14.31
N THR A 83 -4.49 9.70 14.05
CA THR A 83 -4.09 8.75 13.01
C THR A 83 -5.24 8.47 12.07
N TYR A 84 -4.91 8.14 10.82
CA TYR A 84 -5.89 7.89 9.78
C TYR A 84 -5.44 6.71 8.91
N LEU A 85 -6.28 5.70 8.71
CA LEU A 85 -5.99 4.54 7.89
C LEU A 85 -7.04 4.40 6.78
N ALA A 86 -6.65 4.47 5.52
CA ALA A 86 -7.52 4.13 4.38
C ALA A 86 -7.02 2.86 3.69
N ARG A 87 -7.91 1.88 3.55
CA ARG A 87 -7.68 0.64 2.80
C ARG A 87 -8.14 0.78 1.34
N PRO A 88 -7.74 -0.15 0.46
CA PRO A 88 -8.09 -0.07 -0.94
C PRO A 88 -9.58 -0.24 -1.25
N ASP A 89 -10.32 -0.94 -0.37
CA ASP A 89 -11.77 -1.10 -0.44
C ASP A 89 -12.53 0.15 0.04
N GLY A 90 -11.82 1.21 0.45
CA GLY A 90 -12.40 2.41 1.04
C GLY A 90 -12.70 2.28 2.54
N SER A 91 -12.51 1.10 3.15
CA SER A 91 -12.68 0.93 4.60
C SER A 91 -11.51 1.51 5.39
N GLY A 92 -11.70 1.66 6.69
CA GLY A 92 -10.63 2.12 7.56
C GLY A 92 -11.09 2.77 8.85
N TYR A 93 -10.22 3.56 9.44
CA TYR A 93 -10.53 4.28 10.66
C TYR A 93 -9.75 5.59 10.81
N TYR A 94 -10.30 6.47 11.63
CA TYR A 94 -9.67 7.69 12.12
C TYR A 94 -9.62 7.65 13.65
N THR A 95 -8.44 7.77 14.24
CA THR A 95 -8.27 7.89 15.69
C THR A 95 -7.95 9.34 16.02
N ARG A 96 -8.80 9.97 16.83
CA ARG A 96 -8.58 11.33 17.32
C ARG A 96 -7.41 11.40 18.31
N PRO A 97 -6.87 12.61 18.56
CA PRO A 97 -5.80 12.78 19.56
C PRO A 97 -6.23 12.40 20.99
N ASP A 98 -7.54 12.41 21.28
CA ASP A 98 -8.12 11.96 22.56
C ASP A 98 -8.27 10.44 22.68
N GLY A 99 -7.95 9.69 21.61
CA GLY A 99 -8.05 8.24 21.53
C GLY A 99 -9.39 7.70 21.01
N GLU A 100 -10.37 8.56 20.73
CA GLU A 100 -11.65 8.13 20.14
C GLU A 100 -11.45 7.62 18.71
N VAL A 101 -12.02 6.45 18.39
CA VAL A 101 -11.87 5.79 17.08
C VAL A 101 -13.17 5.83 16.30
N TYR A 102 -13.11 6.36 15.08
CA TYR A 102 -14.18 6.38 14.10
C TYR A 102 -13.86 5.41 12.96
N THR A 103 -14.72 4.41 12.76
CA THR A 103 -14.54 3.41 11.69
C THR A 103 -15.49 3.72 10.53
N TYR A 104 -15.02 3.50 9.31
CA TYR A 104 -15.82 3.58 8.09
C TYR A 104 -15.76 2.26 7.31
N GLY A 105 -16.88 1.93 6.67
CA GLY A 105 -17.04 0.74 5.85
C GLY A 105 -16.42 0.89 4.46
N PRO A 106 -16.47 -0.18 3.65
CA PRO A 106 -16.08 -0.13 2.25
C PRO A 106 -16.93 0.91 1.48
N ASP A 107 -16.43 1.36 0.33
CA ASP A 107 -17.06 2.36 -0.57
C ASP A 107 -17.11 3.80 -0.02
N SER A 108 -16.27 4.15 0.95
CA SER A 108 -16.04 5.57 1.24
C SER A 108 -15.21 6.19 0.09
N ASP A 109 -15.57 7.41 -0.36
CA ASP A 109 -14.90 8.16 -1.45
C ASP A 109 -13.45 8.60 -1.12
N VAL A 110 -12.77 7.91 -0.20
CA VAL A 110 -11.47 8.33 0.31
C VAL A 110 -10.29 7.76 -0.48
N VAL A 111 -10.54 6.94 -1.51
CA VAL A 111 -9.48 6.37 -2.34
C VAL A 111 -8.80 7.47 -3.15
N LYS A 112 -7.57 7.80 -2.75
CA LYS A 112 -6.69 8.72 -3.47
C LYS A 112 -5.90 7.93 -4.51
N GLU A 113 -5.80 8.46 -5.72
CA GLU A 113 -4.92 7.90 -6.74
C GLU A 113 -3.48 7.76 -6.19
N PRO A 114 -2.83 6.61 -6.41
CA PRO A 114 -1.45 6.42 -5.96
C PRO A 114 -0.51 7.36 -6.71
N ARG A 115 0.34 8.06 -5.97
CA ARG A 115 1.51 8.72 -6.59
C ARG A 115 2.57 7.67 -6.88
N LEU A 116 2.70 7.31 -8.15
CA LEU A 116 3.60 6.25 -8.60
C LEU A 116 5.08 6.66 -8.54
N PRO A 117 5.99 5.72 -8.25
CA PRO A 117 7.42 5.93 -8.40
C PRO A 117 7.81 6.32 -9.84
N TRP A 118 8.87 7.10 -9.98
CA TRP A 118 9.29 7.63 -11.30
C TRP A 118 9.51 6.52 -12.34
N TRP A 119 10.04 5.37 -11.93
CA TRP A 119 10.36 4.27 -12.85
C TRP A 119 9.10 3.64 -13.45
N VAL A 120 7.99 3.60 -12.69
CA VAL A 120 6.68 3.15 -13.21
C VAL A 120 6.20 4.15 -14.27
N LEU A 121 6.33 5.44 -13.99
CA LEU A 121 5.95 6.52 -14.92
C LEU A 121 6.82 6.57 -16.18
N ALA A 122 7.99 5.94 -16.15
CA ALA A 122 8.92 5.88 -17.28
C ALA A 122 8.72 4.65 -18.19
N MET A 123 7.84 3.71 -17.80
CA MET A 123 7.48 2.56 -18.63
C MET A 123 6.67 3.01 -19.85
N ASP A 124 6.83 2.33 -20.98
CA ASP A 124 5.92 2.52 -22.10
C ASP A 124 4.53 1.94 -21.78
N MET A 125 3.50 2.43 -22.48
CA MET A 125 2.10 2.09 -22.20
C MET A 125 1.81 0.58 -22.34
N SER A 126 2.49 -0.13 -23.25
CA SER A 126 2.26 -1.57 -23.45
C SER A 126 2.85 -2.39 -22.31
N THR A 127 4.06 -2.02 -21.87
CA THR A 127 4.74 -2.60 -20.71
C THR A 127 3.97 -2.32 -19.43
N MET A 128 3.49 -1.09 -19.24
CA MET A 128 2.68 -0.70 -18.08
C MET A 128 1.35 -1.49 -18.02
N GLY A 129 0.69 -1.69 -19.16
CA GLY A 129 -0.54 -2.50 -19.22
C GLY A 129 -0.33 -3.95 -18.78
N HIS A 130 0.74 -4.60 -19.26
CA HIS A 130 1.08 -5.96 -18.83
C HIS A 130 1.47 -6.01 -17.34
N PHE A 131 2.26 -5.03 -16.88
CA PHE A 131 2.65 -4.89 -15.48
C PHE A 131 1.44 -4.76 -14.56
N GLU A 132 0.51 -3.86 -14.89
CA GLU A 132 -0.71 -3.62 -14.11
C GLU A 132 -1.60 -4.86 -14.05
N MET A 133 -1.78 -5.56 -15.18
CA MET A 133 -2.55 -6.80 -15.21
C MET A 133 -2.01 -7.84 -14.22
N ARG A 134 -0.68 -8.02 -14.18
CA ARG A 134 -0.03 -8.97 -13.26
C ARG A 134 -0.13 -8.54 -11.80
N LEU A 135 0.02 -7.25 -11.52
CA LEU A 135 -0.14 -6.71 -10.16
C LEU A 135 -1.56 -6.91 -9.64
N ARG A 136 -2.58 -6.69 -10.47
CA ARG A 136 -3.99 -6.94 -10.11
C ARG A 136 -4.24 -8.40 -9.78
N GLN A 137 -3.71 -9.33 -10.59
CA GLN A 137 -3.83 -10.76 -10.32
C GLN A 137 -3.22 -11.12 -8.95
N ILE A 138 -2.02 -10.61 -8.66
CA ILE A 138 -1.38 -10.83 -7.35
C ILE A 138 -2.21 -10.21 -6.23
N PHE A 139 -2.68 -8.97 -6.41
CA PHE A 139 -3.51 -8.27 -5.42
C PHE A 139 -4.78 -9.04 -5.08
N GLN A 140 -5.51 -9.53 -6.10
CA GLN A 140 -6.70 -10.37 -5.92
C GLN A 140 -6.37 -11.66 -5.18
N ILE A 141 -5.32 -12.38 -5.59
CA ILE A 141 -4.90 -13.61 -4.92
C ILE A 141 -4.54 -13.35 -3.44
N CYS A 142 -3.91 -12.21 -3.13
CA CYS A 142 -3.52 -11.87 -1.76
C CYS A 142 -4.67 -11.34 -0.88
N ASN A 143 -5.71 -10.73 -1.46
CA ASN A 143 -6.76 -10.05 -0.69
C ASN A 143 -8.14 -10.71 -0.77
N GLU A 144 -8.47 -11.45 -1.84
CA GLU A 144 -9.74 -12.18 -2.00
C GLU A 144 -9.67 -13.62 -1.46
N GLN A 145 -8.57 -14.01 -0.82
CA GLN A 145 -8.43 -15.30 -0.14
C GLN A 145 -9.04 -15.35 1.28
N SER A 146 -9.76 -14.31 1.72
CA SER A 146 -10.59 -14.42 2.93
C SER A 146 -11.94 -15.03 2.55
N PRO A 147 -12.36 -16.14 3.20
CA PRO A 147 -13.63 -16.81 2.94
C PRO A 147 -14.86 -15.96 3.29
#